data_AF-A0A9Q3WGL2-F1
#
_entry.id   AF-A0A9Q3WGL2-F1
#
_cell.length_a   1.000
_cell.length_b   1.000
_cell.length_c   1.000
_cell.angle_alpha   90.00
_cell.angle_beta   90.00
_cell.angle_gamma   90.00
#
_symmetry.space_group_name_H-M   'P 1'
#
loop_
_entity.id
_entity.type
_entity.pdbx_description
1 polymer ?
#
loop_
_entity_poly.entity_id
_entity_poly.type
_entity_poly.pdbx_seq_one_letter_code
_entity_poly.pdbx_strand_id
1 'polypeptide(L)' 'MDERGIGRAPDYTIPALVMLGVNLTWILILVWALWGFGAALLLAALVHHGITRLAVRMR' A
#
# COMPACT_ATOMS: atom_id res chain seq x y z
N MET A 1 12.75 40.16 11.27
CA MET A 1 11.91 39.01 11.67
C MET A 1 12.12 37.95 10.62
N ASP A 2 12.92 36.92 10.93
CA ASP A 2 13.18 35.82 10.01
C ASP A 2 11.97 34.90 9.98
N GLU A 3 11.04 35.21 9.07
CA GLU A 3 9.97 34.30 8.67
C GLU A 3 10.61 33.10 7.95
N ARG A 4 11.02 32.11 8.75
CA ARG A 4 11.36 30.77 8.25
C ARG A 4 10.09 30.20 7.63
N GLY A 5 9.91 30.45 6.33
CA GLY A 5 8.89 29.81 5.53
C GLY A 5 8.99 28.32 5.77
N ILE A 6 7.95 27.74 6.39
CA ILE A 6 7.76 26.31 6.46
C ILE A 6 7.68 25.85 5.01
N GLY A 7 8.83 25.42 4.48
CA GLY A 7 8.94 24.82 3.17
C GLY A 7 7.96 23.65 3.14
N ARG A 8 7.12 23.62 2.12
CA ARG A 8 6.12 22.58 1.90
C ARG A 8 6.76 21.22 2.19
N ALA A 9 6.16 20.46 3.11
CA ALA A 9 6.64 19.12 3.44
C ALA A 9 6.75 18.32 2.14
N PRO A 10 7.87 17.62 1.89
CA PRO A 10 8.03 16.89 0.64
C PRO A 10 6.92 15.85 0.47
N ASP A 11 6.36 15.76 -0.73
CA ASP A 11 5.27 14.84 -1.04
C ASP A 11 5.80 13.40 -1.08
N TYR A 12 5.80 12.71 0.07
CA TYR A 12 6.27 11.34 0.20
C TYR A 12 5.22 10.28 -0.21
N THR A 13 4.06 10.70 -0.69
CA THR A 13 2.98 9.78 -1.07
C THR A 13 3.42 8.79 -2.14
N ILE A 14 4.15 9.24 -3.16
CA ILE A 14 4.65 8.37 -4.23
C ILE A 14 5.64 7.33 -3.71
N PRO A 15 6.75 7.69 -3.03
CA PRO A 15 7.67 6.70 -2.50
C PRO A 15 7.02 5.77 -1.47
N ALA A 16 6.08 6.25 -0.66
CA ALA A 16 5.32 5.41 0.26
C ALA A 16 4.46 4.37 -0.48
N LEU A 17 3.77 4.78 -1.55
CA LEU A 17 2.98 3.86 -2.40
C LEU A 17 3.87 2.84 -3.11
N VAL A 18 5.05 3.24 -3.58
CA VAL A 18 6.03 2.32 -4.19
C VAL A 18 6.50 1.30 -3.16
N MET A 19 6.90 1.73 -1.98
CA MET A 19 7.37 0.83 -0.90
C MET A 19 6.25 -0.12 -0.43
N LEU A 20 5.00 0.35 -0.37
CA LEU A 20 3.83 -0.46 -0.11
C LEU A 20 3.64 -1.53 -1.21
N GLY A 21 3.68 -1.13 -2.48
CA GLY A 21 3.52 -2.04 -3.62
C GLY A 21 4.60 -3.12 -3.67
N VAL A 22 5.86 -2.75 -3.43
CA VAL A 22 6.98 -3.70 -3.38
C VAL A 22 6.81 -4.70 -2.23
N ASN A 23 6.53 -4.23 -1.01
CA ASN A 23 6.30 -5.12 0.14
C ASN A 23 5.13 -6.07 -0.10
N LEU A 24 4.02 -5.55 -0.60
CA LEU A 24 2.83 -6.35 -0.87
C LEU A 24 3.13 -7.44 -1.91
N THR A 25 3.87 -7.10 -2.96
CA THR A 25 4.26 -8.06 -4.01
C THR A 25 5.10 -9.20 -3.43
N TRP A 26 6.10 -8.89 -2.61
CA TRP A 26 6.92 -9.91 -1.95
C TRP A 26 6.12 -10.79 -0.99
N ILE A 27 5.18 -10.21 -0.23
CA ILE A 27 4.28 -10.99 0.64
C ILE A 27 3.43 -11.95 -0.18
N LEU A 28 2.85 -11.49 -1.31
CA LEU A 28 2.04 -12.34 -2.19
C LEU A 28 2.88 -13.47 -2.80
N ILE A 29 4.12 -13.19 -3.22
CA ILE A 29 5.06 -14.22 -3.72
C ILE A 29 5.43 -15.21 -2.61
N LEU A 30 5.70 -14.75 -1.39
CA LEU A 30 6.02 -15.61 -0.26
C LEU A 30 4.85 -16.52 0.10
N VAL A 31 3.64 -15.97 0.18
CA VAL A 31 2.40 -16.71 0.43
C VAL A 31 2.15 -17.71 -0.68
N TRP A 32 2.39 -17.32 -1.93
CA TRP A 32 2.31 -18.21 -3.08
C TRP A 32 3.31 -19.37 -2.98
N ALA A 33 4.56 -19.10 -2.59
CA ALA A 33 5.60 -20.12 -2.46
C ALA A 33 5.32 -21.11 -1.33
N LEU A 34 4.67 -20.68 -0.24
CA LEU A 34 4.39 -21.51 0.93
C LEU A 34 3.08 -22.33 0.82
N TRP A 35 2.02 -21.74 0.26
CA TRP A 35 0.67 -22.33 0.25
C TRP A 35 0.07 -22.51 -1.15
N GLY A 36 0.79 -22.13 -2.20
CA GLY A 36 0.30 -22.19 -3.58
C GLY A 36 -0.59 -21.01 -3.98
N PHE A 37 -1.09 -21.04 -5.22
CA PHE A 37 -1.72 -19.88 -5.88
C PHE A 37 -3.04 -19.46 -5.24
N GLY A 38 -3.80 -20.42 -4.69
CA GLY A 38 -5.08 -20.13 -4.05
C GLY A 38 -4.95 -19.18 -2.85
N ALA A 39 -3.93 -19.36 -2.01
CA ALA A 39 -3.70 -18.49 -0.85
C ALA A 39 -3.33 -17.05 -1.26
N ALA A 40 -2.53 -16.90 -2.32
CA ALA A 40 -2.16 -15.59 -2.85
C ALA A 40 -3.39 -14.85 -3.42
N LEU A 41 -4.29 -15.55 -4.12
CA LEU A 41 -5.54 -14.96 -4.62
C LEU A 41 -6.47 -14.50 -3.48
N LEU A 42 -6.60 -15.28 -2.41
CA LEU A 42 -7.38 -14.88 -1.24
C LEU A 42 -6.81 -13.62 -0.59
N LEU A 43 -5.49 -13.53 -0.45
CA LEU A 43 -4.83 -12.35 0.11
C LEU A 43 -5.02 -11.13 -0.80
N ALA A 44 -4.88 -11.29 -2.11
CA ALA A 44 -5.14 -10.24 -3.09
C ALA A 44 -6.60 -9.74 -3.01
N ALA A 45 -7.57 -10.63 -2.87
CA ALA A 45 -8.98 -10.26 -2.69
C ALA A 45 -9.22 -9.49 -1.38
N LEU A 46 -8.53 -9.86 -0.30
CA LEU A 46 -8.63 -9.20 1.00
C LEU A 46 -8.04 -7.78 0.96
N VAL A 47 -6.91 -7.61 0.27
CA VAL A 47 -6.31 -6.29 0.02
C VAL A 47 -7.24 -5.44 -0.85
N HIS A 48 -7.77 -6.00 -1.95
CA HIS A 48 -8.73 -5.31 -2.80
C HIS A 48 -9.95 -4.84 -2.00
N HIS A 49 -10.51 -5.71 -1.16
CA HIS A 49 -11.63 -5.36 -0.29
C HIS A 49 -11.28 -4.25 0.72
N GLY A 50 -10.07 -4.27 1.28
CA GLY A 50 -9.55 -3.22 2.16
C GLY A 50 -9.46 -1.86 1.45
N ILE A 51 -8.98 -1.84 0.21
CA ILE A 51 -8.92 -0.63 -0.62
C ILE A 51 -10.33 -0.13 -0.94
N THR A 52 -11.24 -1.01 -1.36
CA THR A 52 -12.64 -0.65 -1.61
C THR A 52 -13.31 -0.08 -0.36
N ARG A 53 -13.08 -0.69 0.82
CA ARG A 53 -13.55 -0.18 2.11
C ARG A 53 -13.00 1.21 2.42
N LEU A 54 -11.73 1.46 2.14
CA LEU A 54 -11.12 2.77 2.34
C LEU A 54 -11.70 3.81 1.38
N ALA A 55 -11.91 3.44 0.12
CA ALA A 55 -12.56 4.28 -0.88
C ALA A 55 -14.01 4.63 -0.52
N VAL A 56 -14.76 3.69 0.06
CA VAL A 56 -16.12 3.94 0.57
C VAL A 56 -16.10 4.87 1.79
N ARG A 57 -15.09 4.77 2.68
CA ARG A 57 -14.96 5.64 3.86
C ARG A 57 -14.45 7.05 3.54
N MET A 58 -13.73 7.23 2.44
CA MET A 58 -13.22 8.54 1.99
C MET A 58 -14.25 9.32 1.17
N ARG A 59 -15.46 8.80 0.97
CA ARG A 59 -16.57 9.44 0.27
C ARG A 59 -17.62 9.93 1.25
#